data_AF-A0A2B4V3T6-F1
#
_entry.id   AF-A0A2B4V3T6-F1
#
_cell.length_a   1.000
_cell.length_b   1.000
_cell.length_c   1.000
_cell.angle_alpha   90.00
_cell.angle_beta   90.00
_cell.angle_gamma   90.00
#
_symmetry.space_group_name_H-M   'P 1'
#
loop_
_entity.id
_entity.type
_entity.pdbx_description
1 polymer ?
#
loop_
_entity_poly.entity_id
_entity_poly.type
_entity_poly.pdbx_seq_one_letter_code
_entity_poly.pdbx_strand_id
1 'polypeptide(L)'
;MYNDGDIGIIPQEVRDKLVGKEFKSFDDFREEFWKTLADSSYAGEFSPMDIKKLMKNGKAPYSPRTEHYGNHNKYILHHKLSIDKGRDVYNLDNLMIVSPKIHQNVLDPAYHFGNKGL
;
A
#
# COMPACT_ATOMS: atom_id res chain seq x y z
N MET A 1 0.59 7.37 9.19
CA MET A 1 1.27 7.73 7.94
C MET A 1 2.37 8.72 8.29
N TYR A 2 3.50 8.65 7.60
CA TYR A 2 4.69 9.47 7.81
C TYR A 2 4.88 10.42 6.63
N ASN A 3 5.82 11.38 6.76
CA ASN A 3 6.26 12.27 5.66
C ASN A 3 5.07 12.88 4.89
N ASP A 4 4.27 13.71 5.56
CA ASP A 4 3.09 14.36 4.98
C ASP A 4 2.05 13.41 4.36
N GLY A 5 2.05 12.15 4.81
CA GLY A 5 1.11 11.14 4.35
C GLY A 5 1.61 10.33 3.16
N ASP A 6 2.88 10.44 2.77
CA ASP A 6 3.36 9.80 1.56
C ASP A 6 3.74 8.32 1.74
N ILE A 7 4.06 7.91 2.98
CA ILE A 7 4.53 6.56 3.33
C ILE A 7 3.81 6.06 4.58
N GLY A 8 3.43 4.78 4.58
CA GLY A 8 2.87 4.06 5.71
C GLY A 8 3.55 2.72 5.93
N ILE A 9 3.90 2.45 7.18
CA ILE A 9 4.32 1.11 7.61
C ILE A 9 3.07 0.34 8.01
N ILE A 10 2.99 -0.92 7.59
CA ILE A 10 1.86 -1.79 7.95
C ILE A 10 1.88 -2.03 9.47
N PRO A 11 0.84 -1.63 10.23
CA PRO A 11 0.80 -1.80 11.68
C PRO A 11 0.80 -3.26 12.11
N GLN A 12 1.39 -3.56 13.28
CA GLN A 12 1.43 -4.93 13.81
C GLN A 12 0.04 -5.55 13.97
N GLU A 13 -0.94 -4.77 14.42
CA GLU A 13 -2.34 -5.22 14.55
C GLU A 13 -2.93 -5.73 13.22
N VAL A 14 -2.57 -5.10 12.10
CA VAL A 14 -3.00 -5.53 10.76
C VAL A 14 -2.23 -6.78 10.34
N ARG A 15 -0.95 -6.88 10.69
CA ARG A 15 -0.12 -8.05 10.39
C ARG A 15 -0.66 -9.30 11.04
N ASP A 16 -0.96 -9.22 12.34
CA ASP A 16 -1.44 -10.36 13.12
C ASP A 16 -2.76 -10.92 12.57
N LYS A 17 -3.59 -10.07 11.96
CA LYS A 17 -4.87 -10.46 11.34
C LYS A 17 -4.73 -11.07 9.93
N LEU A 18 -3.57 -10.90 9.28
CA LEU A 18 -3.32 -11.36 7.91
C LEU A 18 -2.36 -12.55 7.85
N VAL A 19 -1.49 -12.73 8.84
CA VAL A 19 -0.58 -13.88 8.93
C VAL A 19 -1.37 -15.19 8.97
N GLY A 20 -0.93 -16.15 8.17
CA GLY A 20 -1.58 -17.47 8.06
C GLY A 20 -2.82 -17.52 7.18
N LYS A 21 -3.29 -16.38 6.64
CA LYS A 21 -4.34 -16.37 5.61
C LYS A 21 -3.76 -16.75 4.25
N GLU A 22 -4.53 -17.50 3.49
CA GLU A 22 -4.24 -17.83 2.10
C GLU A 22 -4.99 -16.88 1.17
N PHE A 23 -4.33 -16.41 0.11
CA PHE A 23 -4.91 -15.51 -0.87
C PHE A 23 -4.76 -16.08 -2.27
N LYS A 24 -5.83 -15.98 -3.05
CA LYS A 24 -5.85 -16.51 -4.43
C LYS A 24 -5.08 -15.63 -5.42
N SER A 25 -4.90 -14.36 -5.06
CA SER A 25 -4.18 -13.38 -5.86
C SER A 25 -3.72 -12.21 -4.98
N PHE A 26 -2.87 -11.34 -5.54
CA PHE A 26 -2.52 -10.09 -4.87
C PHE A 26 -3.70 -9.13 -4.72
N ASP A 27 -4.69 -9.19 -5.63
CA ASP A 27 -5.91 -8.40 -5.50
C ASP A 27 -6.76 -8.86 -4.31
N ASP A 28 -6.90 -10.17 -4.10
CA ASP A 28 -7.59 -10.76 -2.96
C ASP A 28 -6.92 -10.35 -1.63
N PHE A 29 -5.58 -10.43 -1.59
CA PHE A 29 -4.78 -9.90 -0.49
C PHE A 29 -5.01 -8.40 -0.27
N ARG A 30 -4.96 -7.59 -1.32
CA ARG A 30 -5.11 -6.13 -1.25
C ARG A 30 -6.49 -5.74 -0.73
N GLU A 31 -7.54 -6.44 -1.16
CA GLU A 31 -8.89 -6.23 -0.66
C GLU A 31 -8.99 -6.50 0.84
N GLU A 32 -8.47 -7.65 1.29
CA GLU A 32 -8.49 -8.02 2.69
C GLU A 32 -7.61 -7.09 3.54
N PHE A 33 -6.47 -6.65 3.01
CA PHE A 33 -5.59 -5.69 3.64
C PHE A 33 -6.32 -4.39 3.97
N TRP A 34 -7.01 -3.78 3.00
CA TRP A 34 -7.69 -2.51 3.21
C TRP A 34 -8.87 -2.63 4.17
N LYS A 35 -9.61 -3.75 4.14
CA LYS A 35 -10.67 -4.04 5.13
C LYS A 35 -10.08 -4.15 6.53
N THR A 36 -9.02 -4.93 6.67
CA THR A 36 -8.34 -5.15 7.95
C THR A 36 -7.81 -3.84 8.54
N LEU A 37 -7.23 -2.98 7.72
CA LEU A 37 -6.75 -1.66 8.15
C LEU A 37 -7.90 -0.72 8.53
N ALA A 38 -9.04 -0.78 7.83
CA ALA A 38 -10.23 0.02 8.14
C ALA A 38 -10.85 -0.30 9.51
N ASP A 39 -10.66 -1.52 9.99
CA ASP A 39 -11.14 -2.00 11.29
C ASP A 39 -10.05 -1.98 12.37
N SER A 40 -8.88 -1.39 12.06
CA SER A 40 -7.77 -1.25 13.01
C SER A 40 -7.83 0.06 13.78
N SER A 41 -7.05 0.13 14.86
CA SER A 41 -6.82 1.38 15.61
C SER A 41 -6.21 2.52 14.78
N TYR A 42 -5.65 2.22 13.59
CA TYR A 42 -5.02 3.18 12.69
C TYR A 42 -5.95 3.71 11.59
N ALA A 43 -7.20 3.25 11.52
CA ALA A 43 -8.14 3.70 10.50
C ALA A 43 -8.33 5.23 10.50
N GLY A 44 -8.23 5.87 11.67
CA GLY A 44 -8.38 7.31 11.85
C GLY A 44 -7.31 8.18 11.15
N GLU A 45 -6.25 7.57 10.62
CA GLU A 45 -5.26 8.28 9.79
C GLU A 45 -5.77 8.57 8.36
N PHE A 46 -6.87 7.94 7.95
CA PHE A 46 -7.49 8.13 6.65
C PHE A 46 -8.76 8.96 6.76
N SER A 47 -9.22 9.52 5.63
CA SER A 47 -10.45 10.31 5.64
C SER A 47 -11.66 9.44 6.03
N PRO A 48 -12.61 9.94 6.87
CA PRO A 48 -13.80 9.18 7.22
C PRO A 48 -14.63 8.71 6.02
N MET A 49 -14.59 9.48 4.93
CA MET A 49 -15.26 9.12 3.68
C MET A 49 -14.60 7.93 2.99
N ASP A 50 -13.27 7.88 2.94
CA ASP A 50 -12.54 6.77 2.31
C ASP A 50 -12.65 5.50 3.14
N ILE A 51 -12.60 5.59 4.48
CA ILE A 51 -12.83 4.45 5.36
C ILE A 51 -14.20 3.83 5.03
N LYS A 52 -15.26 4.64 5.02
CA LYS A 52 -16.64 4.16 4.80
C LYS A 52 -16.91 3.67 3.38
N LYS A 53 -16.41 4.38 2.36
CA LYS A 53 -16.78 4.11 0.95
C LYS A 53 -15.80 3.19 0.23
N LEU A 54 -14.53 3.16 0.65
CA LEU A 54 -13.46 2.46 -0.05
C LEU A 54 -12.88 1.34 0.80
N MET A 55 -12.27 1.65 1.94
CA MET A 55 -11.45 0.67 2.67
C MET A 55 -12.28 -0.48 3.22
N LYS A 56 -13.45 -0.19 3.82
CA LYS A 56 -14.41 -1.24 4.25
C LYS A 56 -14.92 -2.12 3.11
N ASN A 57 -14.79 -1.68 1.87
CA ASN A 57 -15.13 -2.42 0.66
C ASN A 57 -13.88 -2.98 -0.05
N GLY A 58 -12.73 -3.03 0.61
CA GLY A 58 -11.46 -3.55 0.08
C GLY A 58 -10.72 -2.63 -0.90
N LYS A 59 -11.13 -1.37 -1.04
CA LYS A 59 -10.52 -0.42 -1.98
C LYS A 59 -9.52 0.48 -1.28
N ALA A 60 -8.39 0.75 -1.95
CA ALA A 60 -7.40 1.71 -1.48
C ALA A 60 -8.02 3.11 -1.28
N PRO A 61 -7.68 3.80 -0.18
CA PRO A 61 -8.09 5.18 0.06
C PRO A 61 -7.33 6.15 -0.86
N TYR A 62 -7.85 7.37 -1.00
CA TYR A 62 -7.13 8.41 -1.72
C TYR A 62 -5.94 8.91 -0.89
N SER A 63 -4.84 9.19 -1.58
CA SER A 63 -3.71 9.92 -1.02
C SER A 63 -3.98 11.44 -0.99
N PRO A 64 -3.27 12.23 -0.17
CA PRO A 64 -3.31 13.68 -0.23
C PRO A 64 -3.12 14.19 -1.66
N ARG A 65 -3.81 15.28 -2.03
CA ARG A 65 -3.75 15.81 -3.40
C ARG A 65 -2.33 16.19 -3.85
N THR A 66 -1.49 16.62 -2.90
CA THR A 66 -0.06 16.93 -3.11
C THR A 66 0.79 15.71 -3.47
N GLU A 67 0.25 14.51 -3.24
CA GLU A 67 0.88 13.21 -3.38
C GLU A 67 0.29 12.38 -4.54
N HIS A 68 -0.57 12.99 -5.37
CA HIS A 68 -1.04 12.42 -6.62
C HIS A 68 0.05 12.47 -7.70
N TYR A 69 -0.02 11.56 -8.67
CA TYR A 69 0.84 11.55 -9.85
C TYR A 69 0.03 11.27 -11.12
N GLY A 70 -0.25 12.32 -11.89
CA GLY A 70 -1.14 12.24 -13.05
C GLY A 70 -2.52 11.70 -12.65
N ASN A 71 -2.93 10.60 -13.28
CA ASN A 71 -4.20 9.93 -12.98
C ASN A 71 -4.14 8.98 -11.77
N HIS A 72 -2.95 8.77 -11.18
CA HIS A 72 -2.79 7.94 -9.99
C HIS A 72 -2.98 8.78 -8.73
N ASN A 73 -4.00 8.45 -7.93
CA ASN A 73 -4.43 9.25 -6.79
C ASN A 73 -4.70 8.44 -5.51
N LYS A 74 -4.59 7.11 -5.57
CA LYS A 74 -4.81 6.20 -4.44
C LYS A 74 -3.50 5.60 -3.96
N TYR A 75 -3.45 5.28 -2.68
CA TYR A 75 -2.31 4.58 -2.12
C TYR A 75 -2.07 3.21 -2.76
N ILE A 76 -0.81 2.83 -2.83
CA ILE A 76 -0.31 1.60 -3.44
C ILE A 76 0.36 0.76 -2.34
N LEU A 77 0.21 -0.56 -2.42
CA LEU A 77 1.03 -1.49 -1.64
C LEU A 77 2.28 -1.81 -2.46
N HIS A 78 3.43 -1.39 -1.97
CA HIS A 78 4.72 -1.50 -2.65
C HIS A 78 5.61 -2.54 -1.98
N HIS A 79 6.26 -3.38 -2.79
CA HIS A 79 7.28 -4.33 -2.34
C HIS A 79 8.65 -3.63 -2.28
N LYS A 80 9.25 -3.55 -1.09
CA LYS A 80 10.57 -2.94 -0.86
C LYS A 80 11.69 -3.68 -1.61
N LEU A 81 11.56 -5.00 -1.72
CA LEU A 81 12.44 -5.88 -2.49
C LEU A 81 11.65 -6.48 -3.65
N SER A 82 12.20 -6.38 -4.86
CA SER A 82 11.60 -6.87 -6.10
C SER A 82 11.22 -8.37 -6.02
N ILE A 83 10.07 -8.69 -6.62
CA ILE A 83 9.44 -10.02 -6.56
C ILE A 83 10.19 -11.07 -7.37
N ASP A 84 11.13 -10.65 -8.22
CA ASP A 84 11.93 -11.46 -9.16
C ASP A 84 12.71 -12.61 -8.49
N LYS A 85 12.78 -12.61 -7.15
CA LYS A 85 13.37 -13.68 -6.32
C LYS A 85 12.35 -14.62 -5.64
N GLY A 86 11.09 -14.58 -6.08
CA GLY A 86 10.18 -15.72 -6.15
C GLY A 86 9.61 -16.31 -4.86
N ARG A 87 9.75 -15.70 -3.68
CA ARG A 87 9.27 -16.36 -2.45
C ARG A 87 8.44 -15.52 -1.49
N ASP A 88 8.27 -14.21 -1.71
CA ASP A 88 7.73 -13.36 -0.64
C ASP A 88 6.76 -12.26 -1.08
N VAL A 89 5.84 -12.61 -1.98
CA VAL A 89 4.80 -11.71 -2.50
C VAL A 89 3.90 -11.15 -1.39
N TYR A 90 3.65 -11.94 -0.34
CA TYR A 90 2.73 -11.58 0.76
C TYR A 90 3.44 -11.28 2.07
N ASN A 91 4.78 -11.20 2.08
CA ASN A 91 5.48 -10.81 3.30
C ASN A 91 5.23 -9.34 3.61
N LEU A 92 4.52 -9.14 4.71
CA LEU A 92 4.15 -7.83 5.21
C LEU A 92 5.38 -7.00 5.63
N ASP A 93 6.51 -7.62 5.97
CA ASP A 93 7.78 -6.92 6.22
C ASP A 93 8.37 -6.33 4.94
N ASN A 94 8.11 -7.00 3.81
CA ASN A 94 8.50 -6.53 2.48
C ASN A 94 7.49 -5.55 1.89
N LEU A 95 6.34 -5.32 2.52
CA LEU A 95 5.30 -4.42 2.03
C LEU A 95 5.28 -3.08 2.80
N MET A 96 4.92 -2.03 2.08
CA MET A 96 4.64 -0.70 2.62
C MET A 96 3.53 -0.01 1.84
N ILE A 97 2.84 0.92 2.49
CA ILE A 97 1.84 1.79 1.86
C ILE A 97 2.58 3.00 1.31
N VAL A 98 2.37 3.36 0.06
CA VAL A 98 3.04 4.52 -0.56
C VAL A 98 2.07 5.34 -1.40
N SER A 99 2.32 6.65 -1.46
CA SER A 99 1.62 7.54 -2.38
C SER A 99 2.02 7.26 -3.83
N PRO A 100 1.14 7.58 -4.79
CA PRO A 100 1.48 7.56 -6.21
C PRO A 100 2.77 8.31 -6.54
N LYS A 101 2.94 9.52 -6.00
CA LYS A 101 4.10 10.36 -6.29
C LYS A 101 5.41 9.76 -5.78
N ILE A 102 5.42 9.20 -4.57
CA ILE A 102 6.61 8.50 -4.03
C ILE A 102 6.90 7.22 -4.81
N HIS A 103 5.87 6.44 -5.13
CA HIS A 103 6.02 5.22 -5.91
C HIS A 103 6.70 5.49 -7.26
N GLN A 104 6.29 6.56 -7.94
CA GLN A 104 6.81 6.90 -9.26
C GLN A 104 8.19 7.58 -9.21
N ASN A 105 8.42 8.49 -8.27
CA ASN A 105 9.61 9.34 -8.32
C ASN A 105 10.80 8.80 -7.53
N VAL A 106 10.58 7.97 -6.51
CA VAL A 106 11.60 7.66 -5.50
C VAL A 106 11.88 6.17 -5.39
N LEU A 107 10.83 5.36 -5.27
CA LEU A 107 11.02 3.96 -4.88
C LEU A 107 11.36 3.04 -6.04
N ASP A 108 10.95 3.37 -7.27
CA ASP A 108 11.32 2.53 -8.40
C ASP A 108 11.61 3.25 -9.73
N PRO A 109 12.62 4.15 -9.77
CA PRO A 109 12.99 4.81 -11.02
C PRO A 109 13.44 3.82 -12.10
N ALA A 110 14.06 2.70 -11.71
CA ALA A 110 14.60 1.71 -12.64
C ALA A 110 13.49 0.84 -13.27
N TYR A 111 12.46 0.44 -12.52
CA TYR A 111 11.29 -0.28 -13.05
C TYR A 111 10.38 0.62 -13.88
N HIS A 112 10.25 1.90 -13.54
CA HIS A 112 9.34 2.82 -14.23
C HIS A 112 9.96 3.55 -15.42
N PHE A 113 11.25 3.86 -15.39
CA PHE A 113 11.91 4.67 -16.44
C PHE A 113 13.00 3.91 -17.20
N GLY A 114 13.18 2.61 -16.95
CA GLY A 114 14.10 1.74 -17.70
C GLY A 114 15.60 2.08 -17.53
N ASN A 115 15.94 3.08 -16.73
CA ASN A 115 17.31 3.42 -16.41
C ASN A 115 17.78 2.56 -15.25
N LYS A 116 18.32 1.38 -15.55
CA LYS A 116 19.34 0.78 -14.67
C LYS A 116 20.42 1.85 -14.51
N GLY A 117 20.73 2.22 -13.28
CA GLY A 117 21.61 3.35 -12.96
C GLY A 117 22.90 3.34 -13.78
N LEU A 118 23.39 4.56 -14.06
CA LEU A 118 24.81 4.79 -14.37
C LEU A 118 25.70 4.19 -13.27
#